data_AF-A0A2Z3N8S3-F1
#
_entry.id   AF-A0A2Z3N8S3-F1
#
_cell.length_a   1.000
_cell.length_b   1.000
_cell.length_c   1.000
_cell.angle_alpha   90.00
_cell.angle_beta   90.00
_cell.angle_gamma   90.00
#
_symmetry.space_group_name_H-M   'P 1'
#
loop_
_entity.id
_entity.type
_entity.pdbx_description
1 polymer ?
#
loop_
_entity_poly.entity_id
_entity_poly.type
_entity_poly.pdbx_seq_one_letter_code
_entity_poly.pdbx_strand_id
1 'polypeptide(L)'
;MTTPIRFELIKTCRQTGARLGILHTPHGSFETPMFMPVGTLATVKTLSPEELKTMGAGVILSNTYHLWLRPGHDIVAEAGGLHAFMNWDRGILTDSGGFQVFSLSEFRRIEEEGVYFRNHLNGDKLFLSPEKAVEIQNALGADIIMAFDECPPYPATYEYMKQSIERTSRWAERCLKAHRRPNEQGLFGIVQGGEYEELRRQSARDLVSLDFPGYAVGGLSVGEPKEVMNRVLEFTTPLLPADKPRYLMGVGSPDSLIDGAIRGIDMFDCVLPTRIGRNGTVMTSEGRVVIKNAQYARDFSPLDPNCDCYTCRNYTRAYIRHLIKCDETFGIRLTSYHNVYFLIKLMEQVRQAIREDRLADFREEFFECYGFNKPNAKNF
;
A
#
# COMPACT_ATOMS: atom_id res chain seq x y z
N MET A 1 16.88 -22.59 9.87
CA MET A 1 16.08 -22.35 8.66
C MET A 1 16.08 -20.85 8.43
N THR A 2 16.41 -20.38 7.23
CA THR A 2 16.46 -18.94 6.91
C THR A 2 15.04 -18.41 6.76
N THR A 3 14.67 -17.40 7.55
CA THR A 3 13.37 -16.71 7.43
C THR A 3 13.25 -16.07 6.04
N PRO A 4 12.14 -16.26 5.30
CA PRO A 4 12.01 -15.75 3.93
C PRO A 4 12.01 -14.22 3.88
N ILE A 5 11.54 -13.56 4.94
CA ILE A 5 11.56 -12.11 5.08
C ILE A 5 12.49 -11.71 6.23
N ARG A 6 13.41 -10.80 5.93
CA ARG A 6 14.31 -10.20 6.92
C ARG A 6 14.35 -8.69 6.71
N PHE A 7 14.31 -7.93 7.80
CA PHE A 7 14.51 -6.50 7.76
C PHE A 7 15.87 -6.15 8.36
N GLU A 8 16.67 -5.39 7.62
CA GLU A 8 17.96 -4.87 8.05
C GLU A 8 17.83 -3.36 8.28
N LEU A 9 17.88 -2.93 9.54
CA LEU A 9 17.89 -1.50 9.86
C LEU A 9 19.29 -0.93 9.58
N ILE A 10 19.41 -0.07 8.57
CA ILE A 10 20.67 0.59 8.20
C ILE A 10 20.91 1.82 9.08
N LYS A 11 19.89 2.67 9.19
CA LYS A 11 20.00 3.96 9.87
C LYS A 11 18.67 4.40 10.47
N THR A 12 18.75 5.06 11.62
CA THR A 12 17.66 5.88 12.17
C THR A 12 18.02 7.35 12.00
N CYS A 13 17.13 8.12 11.37
CA CYS A 13 17.25 9.57 11.21
C CYS A 13 17.33 10.21 12.60
N ARG A 14 18.39 10.98 12.87
CA ARG A 14 18.58 11.66 14.15
C ARG A 14 17.54 12.75 14.39
N GLN A 15 17.06 13.39 13.32
CA GLN A 15 16.11 14.50 13.40
C GLN A 15 14.68 14.03 13.70
N THR A 16 14.27 12.89 13.13
CA THR A 16 12.85 12.46 13.14
C THR A 16 12.60 11.09 13.74
N GLY A 17 13.63 10.23 13.90
CA GLY A 17 13.46 8.83 14.25
C GLY A 17 13.01 7.93 13.10
N ALA A 18 12.85 8.48 11.89
CA ALA A 18 12.52 7.71 10.68
C ALA A 18 13.59 6.65 10.38
N ARG A 19 13.18 5.54 9.77
CA ARG A 19 14.04 4.37 9.54
C ARG A 19 14.42 4.26 8.08
N LEU A 20 15.70 4.04 7.82
CA LEU A 20 16.24 3.55 6.55
C LEU A 20 16.65 2.10 6.76
N GLY A 21 16.14 1.21 5.93
CA GLY A 21 16.47 -0.21 6.01
C GLY A 21 16.46 -0.91 4.67
N ILE A 22 16.75 -2.21 4.70
CA ILE A 22 16.63 -3.12 3.56
C ILE A 22 15.63 -4.21 3.93
N LEU A 23 14.60 -4.35 3.11
CA LEU A 23 13.69 -5.48 3.13
C LEU A 23 14.26 -6.56 2.22
N HIS A 24 14.66 -7.69 2.79
CA HIS A 24 15.06 -8.88 2.05
C HIS A 24 13.86 -9.79 1.86
N THR A 25 13.64 -10.22 0.62
CA THR A 25 12.62 -11.19 0.22
C THR A 25 13.26 -12.29 -0.63
N PRO A 26 12.56 -13.42 -0.88
CA PRO A 26 13.03 -14.45 -1.81
C PRO A 26 13.34 -13.91 -3.22
N HIS A 27 12.61 -12.89 -3.67
CA HIS A 27 12.77 -12.27 -4.99
C HIS A 27 13.49 -10.91 -4.97
N GLY A 28 14.38 -10.67 -4.00
CA GLY A 28 15.30 -9.53 -4.04
C GLY A 28 15.46 -8.82 -2.72
N SER A 29 16.13 -7.67 -2.76
CA SER A 29 16.35 -6.83 -1.59
C SER A 29 16.14 -5.38 -1.96
N PHE A 30 15.34 -4.68 -1.17
CA PHE A 30 14.82 -3.37 -1.52
C PHE A 30 14.90 -2.41 -0.34
N GLU A 31 15.30 -1.18 -0.59
CA GLU A 31 15.42 -0.19 0.47
C GLU A 31 14.05 0.32 0.94
N THR A 32 13.93 0.64 2.23
CA THR A 32 12.77 1.28 2.86
C THR A 32 13.13 2.67 3.41
N PRO A 33 12.21 3.65 3.46
CA PRO A 33 10.80 3.54 3.14
C PRO A 33 10.51 3.37 1.64
N MET A 34 9.43 2.65 1.30
CA MET A 34 9.04 2.38 -0.08
C MET A 34 7.54 2.54 -0.34
N PHE A 35 7.20 2.83 -1.58
CA PHE A 35 5.83 2.81 -2.09
C PHE A 35 5.63 1.60 -3.00
N MET A 36 4.59 0.81 -2.75
CA MET A 36 4.22 -0.39 -3.50
C MET A 36 3.09 -0.08 -4.46
N PRO A 37 3.34 -0.11 -5.79
CA PRO A 37 2.27 -0.01 -6.78
C PRO A 37 1.26 -1.15 -6.62
N VAL A 38 -0.03 -0.82 -6.68
CA VAL A 38 -1.11 -1.80 -6.46
C VAL A 38 -1.57 -2.42 -7.78
N GLY A 39 -1.43 -3.75 -7.87
CA GLY A 39 -2.01 -4.62 -8.87
C GLY A 39 -3.32 -5.24 -8.38
N THR A 40 -4.39 -5.08 -9.15
CA THR A 40 -5.72 -5.60 -8.75
C THR A 40 -6.01 -6.98 -9.33
N LEU A 41 -5.60 -7.23 -10.58
CA LEU A 41 -5.91 -8.46 -11.31
C LEU A 41 -4.63 -8.96 -11.98
N ALA A 42 -3.59 -9.25 -11.18
CA ALA A 42 -2.25 -9.59 -11.68
C ALA A 42 -1.66 -8.54 -12.65
N THR A 43 -2.07 -7.29 -12.49
CA THR A 43 -1.54 -6.16 -13.27
C THR A 43 -1.71 -4.86 -12.51
N VAL A 44 -0.66 -4.04 -12.48
CA VAL A 44 -0.77 -2.62 -12.12
C VAL A 44 -1.42 -1.93 -13.32
N LYS A 45 -2.64 -1.42 -13.12
CA LYS A 45 -3.46 -0.92 -14.23
C LYS A 45 -2.67 0.04 -15.11
N THR A 46 -2.68 -0.25 -16.41
CA THR A 46 -2.03 0.50 -17.50
C THR A 46 -0.50 0.42 -17.57
N LEU A 47 0.19 -0.31 -16.69
CA LEU A 47 1.65 -0.35 -16.64
C LEU A 47 2.17 -1.78 -16.80
N SER A 48 3.28 -1.95 -17.52
CA SER A 48 3.96 -3.25 -17.65
C SER A 48 4.97 -3.47 -16.52
N PRO A 49 5.33 -4.74 -16.23
CA PRO A 49 6.41 -5.07 -15.29
C PRO A 49 7.73 -4.36 -15.59
N GLU A 50 8.11 -4.25 -16.86
CA GLU A 50 9.37 -3.62 -17.30
C GLU A 50 9.39 -2.12 -17.00
N GLU A 51 8.24 -1.45 -17.17
CA GLU A 51 8.10 -0.05 -16.80
C GLU A 51 8.29 0.12 -15.30
N LEU A 52 7.58 -0.66 -14.48
CA LEU A 52 7.69 -0.60 -13.01
C LEU A 52 9.13 -0.86 -12.54
N LYS A 53 9.84 -1.82 -13.17
CA LYS A 53 11.26 -2.07 -12.91
C LYS A 53 12.12 -0.86 -13.24
N THR A 54 11.87 -0.22 -14.38
CA THR A 54 12.56 1.00 -14.82
C THR A 54 12.31 2.18 -13.87
N MET A 55 11.10 2.28 -13.30
CA MET A 55 10.78 3.30 -12.30
C MET A 55 11.50 3.07 -10.96
N GLY A 56 12.00 1.85 -10.71
CA GLY A 56 12.62 1.47 -9.45
C GLY A 56 11.67 0.83 -8.43
N ALA A 57 10.49 0.37 -8.85
CA ALA A 57 9.59 -0.35 -7.95
C ALA A 57 10.23 -1.66 -7.46
N GLY A 58 10.34 -1.82 -6.14
CA GLY A 58 10.90 -3.04 -5.53
C GLY A 58 9.83 -4.10 -5.29
N VAL A 59 8.79 -3.73 -4.55
CA VAL A 59 7.66 -4.60 -4.21
C VAL A 59 6.38 -4.04 -4.81
N ILE A 60 5.51 -4.92 -5.33
CA ILE A 60 4.14 -4.56 -5.70
C ILE A 60 3.15 -5.22 -4.76
N LEU A 61 1.99 -4.60 -4.55
CA LEU A 61 0.87 -5.23 -3.88
C LEU A 61 -0.03 -5.93 -4.92
N SER A 62 -0.48 -7.14 -4.64
CA SER A 62 -1.50 -7.83 -5.44
C SER A 62 -2.73 -8.15 -4.60
N ASN A 63 -3.92 -7.90 -5.15
CA ASN A 63 -5.17 -8.11 -4.43
C ASN A 63 -5.61 -9.59 -4.50
N THR A 64 -5.60 -10.27 -3.36
CA THR A 64 -5.98 -11.69 -3.22
C THR A 64 -7.44 -11.91 -3.58
N TYR A 65 -8.32 -11.04 -3.10
CA TYR A 65 -9.77 -11.16 -3.33
C TYR A 65 -10.11 -11.26 -4.82
N HIS A 66 -9.55 -10.37 -5.64
CA HIS A 66 -9.85 -10.33 -7.05
C HIS A 66 -9.25 -11.52 -7.80
N LEU A 67 -8.03 -11.94 -7.45
CA LEU A 67 -7.38 -13.11 -8.05
C LEU A 67 -8.04 -14.42 -7.69
N TRP A 68 -8.59 -14.53 -6.47
CA TRP A 68 -9.40 -15.67 -6.08
C TRP A 68 -10.66 -15.80 -6.94
N LEU A 69 -11.34 -14.69 -7.22
CA LEU A 69 -12.54 -14.71 -8.05
C LEU A 69 -12.23 -14.89 -9.54
N ARG A 70 -11.15 -14.27 -10.01
CA ARG A 70 -10.74 -14.34 -11.42
C ARG A 70 -9.23 -14.03 -11.53
N PRO A 71 -8.43 -14.97 -12.06
CA PRO A 71 -8.84 -16.20 -12.75
C PRO A 71 -9.21 -17.36 -11.80
N GLY A 72 -8.87 -17.28 -10.52
CA GLY A 72 -8.79 -18.44 -9.63
C GLY A 72 -7.35 -18.64 -9.18
N HIS A 73 -7.13 -18.91 -7.89
CA HIS A 73 -5.78 -19.09 -7.33
C HIS A 73 -5.16 -20.43 -7.71
N ASP A 74 -5.99 -21.42 -8.02
CA ASP A 74 -5.63 -22.69 -8.64
C ASP A 74 -5.01 -22.47 -10.03
N ILE A 75 -5.66 -21.68 -10.90
CA ILE A 75 -5.12 -21.34 -12.22
C ILE A 75 -3.77 -20.61 -12.10
N VAL A 76 -3.65 -19.66 -11.16
CA VAL A 76 -2.38 -18.95 -10.93
C VAL A 76 -1.30 -19.91 -10.42
N ALA A 77 -1.64 -20.85 -9.54
CA ALA A 77 -0.71 -21.86 -9.05
C ALA A 77 -0.23 -22.80 -10.18
N GLU A 78 -1.13 -23.28 -11.03
CA GLU A 78 -0.83 -24.10 -12.21
C GLU A 78 0.09 -23.36 -13.20
N ALA A 79 -0.07 -22.04 -13.32
CA ALA A 79 0.78 -21.18 -14.14
C ALA A 79 2.18 -20.91 -13.53
N GLY A 80 2.52 -21.52 -12.40
CA GLY A 80 3.81 -21.34 -11.72
C GLY A 80 3.84 -20.25 -10.66
N GLY A 81 2.67 -19.84 -10.16
CA GLY A 81 2.53 -18.76 -9.18
C GLY A 81 2.45 -17.37 -9.82
N LEU A 82 2.16 -16.37 -8.99
CA LEU A 82 1.83 -15.03 -9.45
C LEU A 82 3.00 -14.35 -10.17
N HIS A 83 4.24 -14.52 -9.70
CA HIS A 83 5.44 -14.00 -10.35
C HIS A 83 5.54 -14.43 -11.81
N ALA A 84 5.44 -15.74 -12.08
CA ALA A 84 5.47 -16.29 -13.43
C ALA A 84 4.25 -15.85 -14.24
N PHE A 85 3.06 -15.88 -13.64
CA PHE A 85 1.81 -15.52 -14.31
C PHE A 85 1.77 -14.08 -14.83
N MET A 86 2.37 -13.13 -14.10
CA MET A 86 2.38 -11.71 -14.48
C MET A 86 3.72 -11.16 -14.95
N ASN A 87 4.74 -12.03 -15.11
CA ASN A 87 6.10 -11.66 -15.47
C ASN A 87 6.73 -10.63 -14.52
N TRP A 88 6.55 -10.80 -13.21
CA TRP A 88 7.16 -9.97 -12.18
C TRP A 88 8.14 -10.78 -11.34
N ASP A 89 9.42 -10.46 -11.47
CA ASP A 89 10.56 -11.17 -10.90
C ASP A 89 11.13 -10.49 -9.64
N ARG A 90 10.35 -9.60 -9.00
CA ARG A 90 10.69 -8.93 -7.74
C ARG A 90 9.66 -9.23 -6.66
N GLY A 91 9.78 -8.57 -5.50
CA GLY A 91 8.91 -8.84 -4.36
C GLY A 91 7.41 -8.61 -4.68
N ILE A 92 6.56 -9.50 -4.17
CA ILE A 92 5.10 -9.35 -4.17
C ILE A 92 4.58 -9.42 -2.73
N LEU A 93 3.73 -8.47 -2.36
CA LEU A 93 2.87 -8.56 -1.19
C LEU A 93 1.44 -8.86 -1.62
N THR A 94 0.79 -9.86 -1.05
CA THR A 94 -0.65 -10.08 -1.23
C THR A 94 -1.41 -9.65 0.01
N ASP A 95 -2.50 -8.91 -0.18
CA ASP A 95 -3.42 -8.62 0.92
C ASP A 95 -4.24 -9.85 1.33
N SER A 96 -4.96 -9.76 2.46
CA SER A 96 -5.75 -10.89 2.97
C SER A 96 -7.14 -11.01 2.33
N GLY A 97 -7.58 -9.95 1.63
CA GLY A 97 -8.94 -9.81 1.11
C GLY A 97 -9.96 -9.25 2.11
N GLY A 98 -9.59 -9.04 3.38
CA GLY A 98 -10.50 -8.55 4.43
C GLY A 98 -11.11 -7.17 4.11
N PHE A 99 -10.30 -6.24 3.61
CA PHE A 99 -10.75 -4.90 3.22
C PHE A 99 -11.71 -4.91 2.01
N GLN A 100 -11.52 -5.81 1.04
CA GLN A 100 -12.39 -5.93 -0.13
C GLN A 100 -13.74 -6.53 0.26
N VAL A 101 -13.75 -7.52 1.16
CA VAL A 101 -14.99 -8.04 1.74
C VAL A 101 -15.74 -6.93 2.49
N PHE A 102 -15.02 -6.05 3.20
CA PHE A 102 -15.59 -4.87 3.84
C PHE A 102 -16.12 -3.81 2.85
N SER A 103 -15.37 -3.48 1.80
CA SER A 103 -15.67 -2.34 0.91
C SER A 103 -16.57 -2.67 -0.28
N LEU A 104 -16.58 -3.92 -0.75
CA LEU A 104 -17.30 -4.33 -1.97
C LEU A 104 -18.59 -5.12 -1.73
N SER A 105 -18.87 -5.53 -0.49
CA SER A 105 -20.07 -6.29 -0.15
C SER A 105 -20.98 -5.52 0.81
N GLU A 106 -22.08 -4.99 0.28
CA GLU A 106 -23.18 -4.43 1.08
C GLU A 106 -23.79 -5.49 2.01
N PHE A 107 -23.79 -6.75 1.57
CA PHE A 107 -24.26 -7.90 2.34
C PHE A 107 -23.08 -8.74 2.82
N ARG A 108 -22.55 -8.38 3.99
CA ARG A 108 -21.56 -9.18 4.71
C ARG A 108 -22.07 -9.62 6.07
N ARG A 109 -21.72 -10.84 6.48
CA ARG A 109 -21.97 -11.37 7.83
C ARG A 109 -20.66 -11.91 8.39
N ILE A 110 -20.18 -11.25 9.44
CA ILE A 110 -18.94 -11.60 10.12
C ILE A 110 -19.29 -12.55 11.27
N GLU A 111 -18.66 -13.72 11.29
CA GLU A 111 -18.77 -14.73 12.35
C GLU A 111 -17.37 -15.08 12.86
N GLU A 112 -17.22 -15.89 13.89
CA GLU A 112 -15.89 -16.24 14.41
C GLU A 112 -15.10 -17.09 13.39
N GLU A 113 -15.79 -17.89 12.59
CA GLU A 113 -15.20 -18.79 11.60
C GLU A 113 -14.63 -18.02 10.39
N GLY A 114 -15.18 -16.86 10.07
CA GLY A 114 -14.82 -16.05 8.91
C GLY A 114 -15.93 -15.08 8.49
N VAL A 115 -15.94 -14.72 7.21
CA VAL A 115 -16.91 -13.77 6.66
C VAL A 115 -17.68 -14.37 5.51
N TYR A 116 -19.01 -14.33 5.61
CA TYR A 116 -19.91 -14.59 4.49
C TYR A 116 -20.20 -13.30 3.74
N PHE A 117 -20.15 -13.35 2.42
CA PHE A 117 -20.43 -12.19 1.58
C PHE A 117 -20.90 -12.63 0.20
N ARG A 118 -21.33 -11.67 -0.64
CA ARG A 118 -21.70 -11.96 -2.02
C ARG A 118 -20.61 -11.55 -3.00
N ASN A 119 -20.38 -12.39 -3.99
CA ASN A 119 -19.54 -12.08 -5.14
C ASN A 119 -20.13 -10.87 -5.88
N HIS A 120 -19.34 -9.80 -6.03
CA HIS A 120 -19.77 -8.57 -6.72
C HIS A 120 -19.94 -8.76 -8.25
N LEU A 121 -19.43 -9.85 -8.82
CA LEU A 121 -19.50 -10.13 -10.25
C LEU A 121 -20.79 -10.89 -10.65
N ASN A 122 -21.21 -11.86 -9.85
CA ASN A 122 -22.32 -12.76 -10.21
C ASN A 122 -23.34 -12.97 -9.08
N GLY A 123 -23.11 -12.45 -7.87
CA GLY A 123 -24.01 -12.54 -6.74
C GLY A 123 -23.92 -13.82 -5.91
N ASP A 124 -23.02 -14.75 -6.24
CA ASP A 124 -22.84 -16.01 -5.51
C ASP A 124 -22.49 -15.77 -4.04
N LYS A 125 -22.97 -16.65 -3.16
CA LYS A 125 -22.61 -16.63 -1.74
C LYS A 125 -21.22 -17.23 -1.57
N LEU A 126 -20.32 -16.46 -1.00
CA LEU A 126 -18.94 -16.85 -0.72
C LEU A 126 -18.68 -16.80 0.79
N PHE A 127 -17.70 -17.59 1.21
CA PHE A 127 -17.20 -17.63 2.58
C PHE A 127 -15.68 -17.57 2.56
N LEU A 128 -15.10 -16.63 3.31
CA LEU A 128 -13.66 -16.47 3.47
C LEU A 128 -13.29 -16.58 4.94
N SER A 129 -12.52 -17.61 5.28
CA SER A 129 -11.94 -17.83 6.61
C SER A 129 -10.45 -17.45 6.62
N PRO A 130 -9.83 -17.27 7.81
CA PRO A 130 -8.38 -17.20 7.97
C PRO A 130 -7.61 -18.26 7.19
N GLU A 131 -8.03 -19.53 7.29
CA GLU A 131 -7.37 -20.64 6.62
C GLU A 131 -7.49 -20.54 5.10
N LYS A 132 -8.68 -20.19 4.59
CA LYS A 132 -8.89 -20.05 3.15
C LYS A 132 -8.11 -18.87 2.58
N ALA A 133 -8.05 -17.74 3.29
CA ALA A 133 -7.26 -16.58 2.89
C ALA A 133 -5.76 -16.92 2.78
N VAL A 134 -5.23 -17.68 3.75
CA VAL A 134 -3.82 -18.14 3.69
C VAL A 134 -3.61 -19.20 2.61
N GLU A 135 -4.54 -20.13 2.41
CA GLU A 135 -4.50 -21.12 1.33
C GLU A 135 -4.40 -20.44 -0.05
N ILE A 136 -5.24 -19.43 -0.30
CA ILE A 136 -5.23 -18.66 -1.54
C ILE A 136 -3.87 -17.97 -1.71
N GLN A 137 -3.38 -17.27 -0.68
CA GLN A 137 -2.08 -16.58 -0.76
C GLN A 137 -0.90 -17.55 -0.90
N ASN A 138 -0.97 -18.74 -0.31
CA ASN A 138 0.01 -19.81 -0.52
C ASN A 138 0.00 -20.31 -1.96
N ALA A 139 -1.17 -20.42 -2.59
CA ALA A 139 -1.30 -20.79 -4.00
C ALA A 139 -0.78 -19.70 -4.94
N LEU A 140 -1.07 -18.42 -4.64
CA LEU A 140 -0.54 -17.28 -5.40
C LEU A 140 0.99 -17.17 -5.31
N GLY A 141 1.62 -17.63 -4.23
CA GLY A 141 3.07 -17.71 -4.12
C GLY A 141 3.78 -16.35 -3.95
N ALA A 142 3.11 -15.35 -3.37
CA ALA A 142 3.71 -14.05 -3.06
C ALA A 142 4.80 -14.13 -1.97
N ASP A 143 5.79 -13.23 -1.98
CA ASP A 143 6.85 -13.19 -0.96
C ASP A 143 6.31 -12.86 0.44
N ILE A 144 5.38 -11.90 0.50
CA ILE A 144 4.76 -11.43 1.74
C ILE A 144 3.26 -11.67 1.63
N ILE A 145 2.71 -12.34 2.64
CA ILE A 145 1.28 -12.62 2.74
C ILE A 145 0.74 -11.95 4.00
N MET A 146 -0.49 -11.47 3.96
CA MET A 146 -1.12 -10.77 5.09
C MET A 146 -2.05 -11.70 5.86
N ALA A 147 -2.00 -11.64 7.19
CA ALA A 147 -2.98 -12.32 8.04
C ALA A 147 -4.39 -11.80 7.74
N PHE A 148 -5.38 -12.69 7.77
CA PHE A 148 -6.77 -12.31 7.65
C PHE A 148 -7.23 -11.58 8.91
N ASP A 149 -7.82 -10.41 8.73
CA ASP A 149 -8.27 -9.52 9.78
C ASP A 149 -9.70 -9.05 9.52
N GLU A 150 -10.31 -8.47 10.54
CA GLU A 150 -11.48 -7.65 10.37
C GLU A 150 -11.04 -6.19 10.27
N CYS A 151 -11.55 -5.47 9.27
CA CYS A 151 -11.36 -4.03 9.12
C CYS A 151 -12.63 -3.29 9.58
N PRO A 152 -12.66 -2.72 10.79
CA PRO A 152 -13.77 -1.89 11.27
C PRO A 152 -14.00 -0.63 10.42
N PRO A 153 -15.24 -0.10 10.39
CA PRO A 153 -15.51 1.22 9.82
C PRO A 153 -14.96 2.34 10.72
N TYR A 154 -14.90 3.56 10.17
CA TYR A 154 -14.69 4.78 10.95
C TYR A 154 -15.88 5.74 10.74
N PRO A 155 -16.48 6.30 11.81
CA PRO A 155 -16.22 6.00 13.22
C PRO A 155 -16.79 4.63 13.63
N ALA A 156 -16.24 4.05 14.70
CA ALA A 156 -16.76 2.85 15.36
C ALA A 156 -16.70 3.03 16.88
N THR A 157 -17.60 2.37 17.62
CA THR A 157 -17.59 2.43 19.08
C THR A 157 -16.40 1.67 19.66
N TYR A 158 -15.99 2.04 20.88
CA TYR A 158 -14.92 1.35 21.60
C TYR A 158 -15.24 -0.14 21.78
N GLU A 159 -16.48 -0.48 22.13
CA GLU A 159 -16.90 -1.87 22.37
C GLU A 159 -16.82 -2.72 21.10
N TYR A 160 -17.27 -2.19 19.95
CA TYR A 160 -17.17 -2.88 18.68
C TYR A 160 -15.70 -3.06 18.27
N MET A 161 -14.90 -1.99 18.40
CA MET A 161 -13.47 -2.04 18.09
C MET A 161 -12.75 -3.08 18.97
N LYS A 162 -13.07 -3.14 20.26
CA LYS A 162 -12.51 -4.13 21.18
C LYS A 162 -12.80 -5.56 20.73
N GLN A 163 -14.06 -5.87 20.42
CA GLN A 163 -14.44 -7.19 19.90
C GLN A 163 -13.71 -7.52 18.59
N SER A 164 -13.53 -6.52 17.72
CA SER A 164 -12.85 -6.68 16.44
C SER A 164 -11.35 -6.96 16.59
N ILE A 165 -10.63 -6.28 17.49
CA ILE A 165 -9.20 -6.57 17.72
C ILE A 165 -9.00 -7.96 18.35
N GLU A 166 -9.91 -8.38 19.23
CA GLU A 166 -9.86 -9.70 19.86
C GLU A 166 -10.07 -10.81 18.81
N ARG A 167 -11.03 -10.61 17.89
CA ARG A 167 -11.25 -11.49 16.74
C ARG A 167 -10.04 -11.51 15.81
N THR A 168 -9.51 -10.34 15.46
CA THR A 168 -8.31 -10.21 14.61
C THR A 168 -7.11 -10.97 15.20
N SER A 169 -6.93 -10.93 16.52
CA SER A 169 -5.85 -11.66 17.19
C SER A 169 -6.03 -13.18 17.09
N ARG A 170 -7.25 -13.69 17.32
CA ARG A 170 -7.57 -15.13 17.14
C ARG A 170 -7.42 -15.57 15.69
N TRP A 171 -7.83 -14.73 14.74
CA TRP A 171 -7.67 -14.99 13.31
C TRP A 171 -6.22 -14.98 12.87
N ALA A 172 -5.38 -14.11 13.44
CA ALA A 172 -3.95 -14.08 13.17
C ALA A 172 -3.27 -15.39 13.60
N GLU A 173 -3.61 -15.93 14.78
CA GLU A 173 -3.12 -17.24 15.22
C GLU A 173 -3.56 -18.38 14.28
N ARG A 174 -4.81 -18.35 13.81
CA ARG A 174 -5.32 -19.31 12.82
C ARG A 174 -4.58 -19.21 11.48
N CYS A 175 -4.30 -17.99 11.01
CA CYS A 175 -3.51 -17.77 9.81
C CYS A 175 -2.10 -18.35 9.95
N LEU A 176 -1.46 -18.13 11.10
CA LEU A 176 -0.11 -18.65 11.36
C LEU A 176 -0.08 -20.18 11.32
N LYS A 177 -1.08 -20.85 11.91
CA LYS A 177 -1.23 -22.32 11.87
C LYS A 177 -1.55 -22.84 10.46
N ALA A 178 -2.28 -22.06 9.66
CA ALA A 178 -2.66 -22.44 8.30
C ALA A 178 -1.53 -22.26 7.28
N HIS A 179 -0.50 -21.47 7.58
CA HIS A 179 0.58 -21.16 6.64
C HIS A 179 1.47 -22.38 6.35
N ARG A 180 1.41 -22.89 5.13
CA ARG A 180 2.12 -24.11 4.72
C ARG A 180 3.47 -23.86 4.05
N ARG A 181 3.82 -22.60 3.76
CA ARG A 181 5.06 -22.22 3.05
C ARG A 181 5.96 -21.28 3.87
N PRO A 182 6.25 -21.55 5.15
CA PRO A 182 6.96 -20.61 6.03
C PRO A 182 8.43 -20.36 5.66
N ASN A 183 9.03 -21.21 4.81
CA ASN A 183 10.39 -21.02 4.31
C ASN A 183 10.44 -20.23 2.99
N GLU A 184 9.28 -19.94 2.39
CA GLU A 184 9.17 -19.31 1.07
C GLU A 184 8.36 -18.00 1.12
N GLN A 185 7.45 -17.84 2.07
CA GLN A 185 6.62 -16.64 2.22
C GLN A 185 6.59 -16.17 3.68
N GLY A 186 6.67 -14.87 3.90
CA GLY A 186 6.53 -14.26 5.24
C GLY A 186 5.09 -13.81 5.50
N LEU A 187 4.50 -14.25 6.61
CA LEU A 187 3.16 -13.84 7.03
C LEU A 187 3.24 -12.60 7.93
N PHE A 188 2.61 -11.49 7.56
CA PHE A 188 2.58 -10.28 8.39
C PHE A 188 1.29 -10.23 9.23
N GLY A 189 1.44 -9.81 10.50
CA GLY A 189 0.31 -9.51 11.37
C GLY A 189 -0.26 -8.12 11.11
N ILE A 190 -1.55 -7.89 11.37
CA ILE A 190 -2.21 -6.60 11.14
C ILE A 190 -2.72 -6.03 12.47
N VAL A 191 -2.05 -4.98 12.95
CA VAL A 191 -2.46 -4.25 14.14
C VAL A 191 -3.71 -3.43 13.81
N GLN A 192 -4.82 -3.77 14.48
CA GLN A 192 -6.08 -3.02 14.47
C GLN A 192 -6.26 -2.22 15.78
N GLY A 193 -7.36 -1.46 15.89
CA GLY A 193 -7.71 -0.71 17.11
C GLY A 193 -8.30 0.69 16.89
N GLY A 194 -8.51 1.08 15.63
CA GLY A 194 -9.10 2.39 15.29
C GLY A 194 -8.27 3.54 15.85
N GLU A 195 -8.97 4.54 16.40
CA GLU A 195 -8.38 5.73 17.03
C GLU A 195 -8.03 5.56 18.52
N TYR A 196 -8.31 4.38 19.10
CA TYR A 196 -8.18 4.14 20.54
C TYR A 196 -6.79 3.59 20.90
N GLU A 197 -6.02 4.39 21.64
CA GLU A 197 -4.65 4.05 22.03
C GLU A 197 -4.55 2.74 22.82
N GLU A 198 -5.44 2.52 23.79
CA GLU A 198 -5.44 1.30 24.60
C GLU A 198 -5.66 0.04 23.77
N LEU A 199 -6.57 0.11 22.79
CA LEU A 199 -6.88 -1.01 21.90
C LEU A 199 -5.72 -1.28 20.93
N ARG A 200 -5.05 -0.23 20.45
CA ARG A 200 -3.82 -0.36 19.65
C ARG A 200 -2.67 -0.98 20.46
N ARG A 201 -2.54 -0.61 21.74
CA ARG A 201 -1.58 -1.24 22.67
C ARG A 201 -1.86 -2.71 22.91
N GLN A 202 -3.13 -3.08 23.09
CA GLN A 202 -3.54 -4.47 23.26
C GLN A 202 -3.25 -5.28 21.99
N SER A 203 -3.75 -4.81 20.85
CA SER A 203 -3.57 -5.42 19.52
C SER A 203 -2.09 -5.62 19.15
N ALA A 204 -1.25 -4.60 19.37
CA ALA A 204 0.19 -4.70 19.14
C ALA A 204 0.83 -5.76 20.03
N ARG A 205 0.48 -5.81 21.33
CA ARG A 205 1.02 -6.82 22.25
C ARG A 205 0.64 -8.24 21.84
N ASP A 206 -0.62 -8.46 21.50
CA ASP A 206 -1.14 -9.77 21.13
C ASP A 206 -0.45 -10.28 19.86
N LEU A 207 -0.34 -9.45 18.83
CA LEU A 207 0.30 -9.83 17.57
C LEU A 207 1.82 -9.98 17.69
N VAL A 208 2.49 -9.12 18.47
CA VAL A 208 3.94 -9.23 18.69
C VAL A 208 4.29 -10.51 19.44
N SER A 209 3.41 -10.99 20.32
CA SER A 209 3.59 -12.28 21.01
C SER A 209 3.58 -13.49 20.07
N LEU A 210 3.02 -13.35 18.86
CA LEU A 210 2.99 -14.38 17.81
C LEU A 210 4.22 -14.33 16.89
N ASP A 211 5.12 -13.36 17.07
CA ASP A 211 6.43 -13.26 16.41
C ASP A 211 6.41 -13.22 14.87
N PHE A 212 5.43 -12.56 14.24
CA PHE A 212 5.38 -12.40 12.78
C PHE A 212 6.65 -11.74 12.20
N PRO A 213 7.12 -12.11 10.99
CA PRO A 213 8.26 -11.47 10.33
C PRO A 213 8.09 -9.98 10.01
N GLY A 214 6.86 -9.45 10.07
CA GLY A 214 6.56 -8.03 9.89
C GLY A 214 5.15 -7.68 10.38
N TYR A 215 4.90 -6.38 10.55
CA TYR A 215 3.66 -5.89 11.14
C TYR A 215 3.07 -4.75 10.30
N ALA A 216 1.81 -4.90 9.94
CA ALA A 216 1.01 -3.83 9.35
C ALA A 216 0.26 -3.03 10.42
N VAL A 217 0.00 -1.77 10.12
CA VAL A 217 -0.96 -0.92 10.80
C VAL A 217 -2.19 -0.82 9.89
N GLY A 218 -3.24 -1.54 10.25
CA GLY A 218 -4.52 -1.58 9.54
C GLY A 218 -5.56 -0.65 10.15
N GLY A 219 -6.71 -0.55 9.49
CA GLY A 219 -7.87 0.23 9.98
C GLY A 219 -7.61 1.73 10.05
N LEU A 220 -6.72 2.24 9.18
CA LEU A 220 -6.45 3.65 8.93
C LEU A 220 -6.64 3.94 7.44
N SER A 221 -6.76 5.22 7.09
CA SER A 221 -7.17 5.72 5.78
C SER A 221 -8.54 5.19 5.33
N VAL A 222 -9.45 4.98 6.28
CA VAL A 222 -10.82 4.47 6.05
C VAL A 222 -11.91 5.53 6.25
N GLY A 223 -11.52 6.76 6.55
CA GLY A 223 -12.43 7.92 6.62
C GLY A 223 -12.04 8.93 7.70
N GLU A 224 -11.07 8.61 8.54
CA GLU A 224 -10.61 9.48 9.61
C GLU A 224 -9.81 10.69 9.10
N PRO A 225 -9.81 11.82 9.84
CA PRO A 225 -8.94 12.94 9.54
C PRO A 225 -7.46 12.56 9.60
N LYS A 226 -6.63 13.20 8.77
CA LYS A 226 -5.16 12.97 8.76
C LYS A 226 -4.51 13.14 10.12
N GLU A 227 -4.97 14.11 10.92
CA GLU A 227 -4.47 14.33 12.28
C GLU A 227 -4.73 13.12 13.20
N VAL A 228 -5.88 12.46 13.04
CA VAL A 228 -6.20 11.23 13.79
C VAL A 228 -5.28 10.10 13.35
N MET A 229 -5.11 9.88 12.04
CA MET A 229 -4.17 8.89 11.51
C MET A 229 -2.75 9.12 12.04
N ASN A 230 -2.24 10.34 11.95
CA ASN A 230 -0.91 10.72 12.41
C ASN A 230 -0.72 10.49 13.92
N ARG A 231 -1.71 10.88 14.73
CA ARG A 231 -1.72 10.61 16.18
C ARG A 231 -1.70 9.11 16.48
N VAL A 232 -2.48 8.31 15.74
CA VAL A 232 -2.52 6.85 15.92
C VAL A 232 -1.16 6.22 15.62
N LEU A 233 -0.51 6.66 14.55
CA LEU A 233 0.83 6.18 14.20
C LEU A 233 1.86 6.50 15.29
N GLU A 234 1.82 7.70 15.88
CA GLU A 234 2.77 8.13 16.93
C GLU A 234 2.80 7.20 18.14
N PHE A 235 1.64 6.72 18.60
CA PHE A 235 1.60 5.79 19.73
C PHE A 235 1.63 4.31 19.33
N THR A 236 1.34 3.96 18.06
CA THR A 236 1.29 2.55 17.61
C THR A 236 2.65 2.04 17.16
N THR A 237 3.37 2.79 16.31
CA THR A 237 4.63 2.30 15.73
C THR A 237 5.75 2.05 16.74
N PRO A 238 5.88 2.78 17.87
CA PRO A 238 6.88 2.47 18.89
C PRO A 238 6.63 1.13 19.61
N LEU A 239 5.41 0.59 19.54
CA LEU A 239 5.06 -0.69 20.15
C LEU A 239 5.51 -1.89 19.30
N LEU A 240 5.90 -1.65 18.05
CA LEU A 240 6.29 -2.69 17.10
C LEU A 240 7.81 -2.89 17.11
N PRO A 241 8.30 -4.14 16.97
CA PRO A 241 9.73 -4.45 16.99
C PRO A 241 10.53 -3.61 15.98
N ALA A 242 11.70 -3.14 16.41
CA ALA A 242 12.54 -2.25 15.60
C ALA A 242 13.26 -2.99 14.46
N ASP A 243 13.47 -4.30 14.64
CA ASP A 243 14.13 -5.22 13.72
C ASP A 243 13.16 -5.85 12.69
N LYS A 244 11.90 -5.41 12.68
CA LYS A 244 10.86 -5.90 11.76
C LYS A 244 10.26 -4.76 10.95
N PRO A 245 9.87 -4.99 9.69
CA PRO A 245 9.31 -3.96 8.83
C PRO A 245 7.90 -3.57 9.29
N ARG A 246 7.58 -2.29 9.13
CA ARG A 246 6.29 -1.70 9.48
C ARG A 246 5.56 -1.22 8.23
N TYR A 247 4.36 -1.73 8.01
CA TYR A 247 3.60 -1.48 6.78
C TYR A 247 2.31 -0.69 7.08
N LEU A 248 2.16 0.51 6.52
CA LEU A 248 0.90 1.27 6.60
C LEU A 248 0.03 0.97 5.39
N MET A 249 -1.12 0.34 5.65
CA MET A 249 -2.01 -0.17 4.60
C MET A 249 -2.85 0.95 3.98
N GLY A 250 -2.91 1.02 2.64
CA GLY A 250 -3.85 1.85 1.89
C GLY A 250 -3.54 3.34 1.79
N VAL A 251 -2.37 3.79 2.26
CA VAL A 251 -1.95 5.21 2.26
C VAL A 251 -1.05 5.52 1.07
N GLY A 252 -1.38 6.57 0.31
CA GLY A 252 -0.58 6.97 -0.85
C GLY A 252 -0.64 8.43 -1.27
N SER A 253 -1.14 9.33 -0.42
CA SER A 253 -0.98 10.76 -0.68
C SER A 253 0.46 11.19 -0.33
N PRO A 254 1.10 12.07 -1.13
CA PRO A 254 2.52 12.42 -0.93
C PRO A 254 2.86 12.87 0.50
N ASP A 255 2.03 13.71 1.09
CA ASP A 255 2.17 14.19 2.46
C ASP A 255 2.11 13.07 3.50
N SER A 256 1.15 12.14 3.34
CA SER A 256 0.97 11.02 4.27
C SER A 256 2.12 10.01 4.20
N LEU A 257 2.76 9.86 3.04
CA LEU A 257 3.95 9.01 2.92
C LEU A 257 5.13 9.58 3.73
N ILE A 258 5.35 10.90 3.63
CA ILE A 258 6.42 11.58 4.39
C ILE A 258 6.09 11.53 5.89
N ASP A 259 4.86 11.90 6.27
CA ASP A 259 4.41 11.90 7.67
C ASP A 259 4.43 10.50 8.29
N GLY A 260 4.10 9.46 7.53
CA GLY A 260 4.18 8.06 7.96
C GLY A 260 5.63 7.60 8.15
N ALA A 261 6.54 8.00 7.25
CA ALA A 261 7.96 7.65 7.36
C ALA A 261 8.60 8.29 8.60
N ILE A 262 8.26 9.56 8.89
CA ILE A 262 8.63 10.25 10.13
C ILE A 262 8.17 9.47 11.36
N ARG A 263 6.98 8.87 11.29
CA ARG A 263 6.40 8.05 12.35
C ARG A 263 6.85 6.59 12.29
N GLY A 264 7.91 6.30 11.56
CA GLY A 264 8.59 5.00 11.57
C GLY A 264 7.91 3.90 10.77
N ILE A 265 7.13 4.24 9.75
CA ILE A 265 6.62 3.29 8.74
C ILE A 265 7.68 3.06 7.65
N ASP A 266 7.82 1.81 7.22
CA ASP A 266 8.80 1.37 6.20
C ASP A 266 8.16 1.06 4.83
N MET A 267 6.87 0.72 4.79
CA MET A 267 6.18 0.29 3.57
C MET A 267 4.81 0.95 3.45
N PHE A 268 4.42 1.29 2.23
CA PHE A 268 3.14 1.90 1.90
C PHE A 268 2.58 1.31 0.60
N ASP A 269 1.27 1.31 0.44
CA ASP A 269 0.60 0.99 -0.83
C ASP A 269 -0.61 1.89 -1.03
N CYS A 270 -0.94 2.18 -2.29
CA CYS A 270 -2.24 2.78 -2.57
C CYS A 270 -2.62 2.67 -4.05
N VAL A 271 -3.91 2.55 -4.31
CA VAL A 271 -4.46 2.67 -5.68
C VAL A 271 -4.52 4.11 -6.17
N LEU A 272 -4.35 5.10 -5.28
CA LEU A 272 -4.50 6.53 -5.56
C LEU A 272 -3.78 6.98 -6.84
N PRO A 273 -2.45 6.79 -7.03
CA PRO A 273 -1.72 7.33 -8.17
C PRO A 273 -2.29 6.87 -9.52
N THR A 274 -2.61 5.58 -9.66
CA THR A 274 -3.19 5.07 -10.90
C THR A 274 -4.65 5.51 -11.02
N ARG A 275 -5.46 5.45 -9.95
CA ARG A 275 -6.88 5.81 -9.98
C ARG A 275 -7.12 7.25 -10.41
N ILE A 276 -6.39 8.20 -9.82
CA ILE A 276 -6.55 9.62 -10.17
C ILE A 276 -5.90 9.96 -11.52
N GLY A 277 -4.82 9.25 -11.86
CA GLY A 277 -4.13 9.37 -13.15
C GLY A 277 -5.10 9.09 -14.31
N ARG A 278 -5.83 7.98 -14.23
CA ARG A 278 -6.87 7.64 -15.23
C ARG A 278 -7.96 8.71 -15.38
N ASN A 279 -8.22 9.48 -14.34
CA ASN A 279 -9.20 10.57 -14.36
C ASN A 279 -8.59 11.93 -14.77
N GLY A 280 -7.31 11.97 -15.14
CA GLY A 280 -6.60 13.18 -15.57
C GLY A 280 -6.16 14.08 -14.42
N THR A 281 -6.00 13.55 -13.21
CA THR A 281 -5.38 14.26 -12.09
C THR A 281 -4.00 13.67 -11.82
N VAL A 282 -2.99 14.54 -11.68
CA VAL A 282 -1.60 14.14 -11.53
C VAL A 282 -0.92 14.84 -10.36
N MET A 283 0.08 14.17 -9.79
CA MET A 283 0.95 14.66 -8.73
C MET A 283 2.21 15.27 -9.37
N THR A 284 2.57 16.51 -9.04
CA THR A 284 3.80 17.14 -9.55
C THR A 284 4.62 17.73 -8.42
N SER A 285 5.88 18.10 -8.70
CA SER A 285 6.75 18.82 -7.76
C SER A 285 6.16 20.15 -7.26
N GLU A 286 5.19 20.70 -8.00
CA GLU A 286 4.50 21.97 -7.71
C GLU A 286 3.05 21.76 -7.23
N GLY A 287 2.67 20.53 -6.95
CA GLY A 287 1.37 20.18 -6.38
C GLY A 287 0.44 19.41 -7.30
N ARG A 288 -0.84 19.41 -6.94
CA ARG A 288 -1.89 18.69 -7.68
C ARG A 288 -2.28 19.42 -8.96
N VAL A 289 -2.17 18.73 -10.10
CA VAL A 289 -2.61 19.23 -11.42
C VAL A 289 -3.80 18.43 -11.94
N VAL A 290 -4.83 19.12 -12.42
CA VAL A 290 -5.94 18.52 -13.18
C VAL A 290 -5.75 18.84 -14.66
N ILE A 291 -5.15 17.92 -15.42
CA ILE A 291 -4.67 18.18 -16.80
C ILE A 291 -5.79 18.52 -17.77
N LYS A 292 -7.04 18.17 -17.42
CA LYS A 292 -8.26 18.47 -18.19
C LYS A 292 -8.60 19.97 -18.24
N ASN A 293 -8.05 20.78 -17.33
CA ASN A 293 -8.37 22.20 -17.23
C ASN A 293 -8.03 22.96 -18.51
N ALA A 294 -8.82 23.99 -18.84
CA ALA A 294 -8.68 24.74 -20.10
C ALA A 294 -7.31 25.42 -20.25
N GLN A 295 -6.69 25.85 -19.14
CA GLN A 295 -5.38 26.52 -19.15
C GLN A 295 -4.28 25.69 -19.81
N TYR A 296 -4.37 24.36 -19.78
CA TYR A 296 -3.34 23.48 -20.36
C TYR A 296 -3.54 23.23 -21.86
N ALA A 297 -4.57 23.80 -22.51
CA ALA A 297 -4.85 23.55 -23.93
C ALA A 297 -3.73 24.02 -24.89
N ARG A 298 -2.94 25.00 -24.47
CA ARG A 298 -1.78 25.53 -25.22
C ARG A 298 -0.50 25.52 -24.40
N ASP A 299 -0.47 24.73 -23.33
CA ASP A 299 0.71 24.57 -22.50
C ASP A 299 1.62 23.49 -23.11
N PHE A 300 2.69 23.92 -23.79
CA PHE A 300 3.66 23.03 -24.44
C PHE A 300 4.82 22.63 -23.53
N SER A 301 4.75 22.94 -22.23
CA SER A 301 5.71 22.47 -21.23
C SER A 301 5.42 21.02 -20.82
N PRO A 302 6.39 20.31 -20.20
CA PRO A 302 6.18 18.97 -19.67
C PRO A 302 5.13 18.95 -18.54
N LEU A 303 4.62 17.76 -18.20
CA LEU A 303 3.62 17.60 -17.14
C LEU A 303 4.12 18.14 -15.79
N ASP A 304 5.36 17.85 -15.45
CA ASP A 304 6.09 18.34 -14.28
C ASP A 304 7.51 18.75 -14.72
N PRO A 305 7.94 20.00 -14.46
CA PRO A 305 9.25 20.49 -14.88
C PRO A 305 10.43 19.79 -14.20
N ASN A 306 10.22 19.19 -13.02
CA ASN A 306 11.27 18.55 -12.22
C ASN A 306 11.22 17.01 -12.31
N CYS A 307 10.47 16.46 -13.28
CA CYS A 307 10.30 15.02 -13.44
C CYS A 307 10.97 14.53 -14.73
N ASP A 308 11.76 13.48 -14.61
CA ASP A 308 12.50 12.83 -15.69
C ASP A 308 11.81 11.53 -16.19
N CYS A 309 10.55 11.31 -15.80
CA CYS A 309 9.78 10.15 -16.23
C CYS A 309 9.57 10.15 -17.76
N TYR A 310 9.20 8.98 -18.33
CA TYR A 310 8.92 8.86 -19.76
C TYR A 310 7.89 9.90 -20.24
N THR A 311 6.81 10.10 -19.49
CA THR A 311 5.77 11.09 -19.83
C THR A 311 6.33 12.51 -19.93
N CYS A 312 7.09 12.96 -18.92
CA CYS A 312 7.60 14.33 -18.85
C CYS A 312 8.70 14.61 -19.87
N ARG A 313 9.53 13.61 -20.22
CA ARG A 313 10.58 13.79 -21.23
C ARG A 313 10.07 13.89 -22.67
N ASN A 314 8.89 13.33 -22.96
CA ASN A 314 8.45 13.09 -24.34
C ASN A 314 7.16 13.83 -24.72
N TYR A 315 6.34 14.26 -23.76
CA TYR A 315 5.01 14.79 -24.05
C TYR A 315 4.72 16.09 -23.31
N THR A 316 3.94 16.94 -23.98
CA THR A 316 3.50 18.22 -23.44
C THR A 316 2.18 18.10 -22.70
N ARG A 317 1.91 19.04 -21.79
CA ARG A 317 0.62 19.16 -21.10
C ARG A 317 -0.55 19.30 -22.09
N ALA A 318 -0.38 20.06 -23.17
CA ALA A 318 -1.39 20.23 -24.22
C ALA A 318 -1.75 18.91 -24.90
N TYR A 319 -0.75 18.09 -25.25
CA TYR A 319 -0.99 16.80 -25.86
C TYR A 319 -1.67 15.82 -24.89
N ILE A 320 -1.17 15.71 -23.65
CA ILE A 320 -1.76 14.84 -22.63
C ILE A 320 -3.21 15.26 -22.35
N ARG A 321 -3.47 16.56 -22.23
CA ARG A 321 -4.84 17.08 -22.08
C ARG A 321 -5.74 16.66 -23.24
N HIS A 322 -5.26 16.80 -24.48
CA HIS A 322 -6.01 16.40 -25.66
C HIS A 322 -6.39 14.92 -25.58
N LEU A 323 -5.43 14.02 -25.31
CA LEU A 323 -5.70 12.59 -25.18
C LEU A 323 -6.73 12.29 -24.08
N ILE A 324 -6.58 12.88 -22.90
CA ILE A 324 -7.54 12.68 -21.80
C ILE A 324 -8.93 13.23 -22.16
N LYS A 325 -9.03 14.33 -22.93
CA LYS A 325 -10.32 14.89 -23.36
C LYS A 325 -11.00 14.08 -24.46
N CYS A 326 -10.22 13.29 -25.20
CA CYS A 326 -10.70 12.40 -26.25
C CYS A 326 -10.88 10.95 -25.77
N ASP A 327 -10.78 10.71 -24.45
CA ASP A 327 -10.87 9.38 -23.84
C ASP A 327 -9.89 8.35 -24.43
N GLU A 328 -8.73 8.83 -24.91
CA GLU A 328 -7.69 7.99 -25.48
C GLU A 328 -6.95 7.23 -24.38
N THR A 329 -6.88 5.91 -24.52
CA THR A 329 -6.23 5.01 -23.54
C THR A 329 -4.77 5.38 -23.31
N PHE A 330 -4.11 5.91 -24.33
CA PHE A 330 -2.73 6.36 -24.22
C PHE A 330 -2.56 7.53 -23.24
N GLY A 331 -3.51 8.48 -23.20
CA GLY A 331 -3.50 9.58 -22.23
C GLY A 331 -3.61 9.07 -20.79
N ILE A 332 -4.51 8.12 -20.56
CA ILE A 332 -4.73 7.43 -19.28
C ILE A 332 -3.45 6.72 -18.81
N ARG A 333 -2.72 6.08 -19.74
CA ARG A 333 -1.43 5.42 -19.46
C ARG A 333 -0.35 6.43 -19.09
N LEU A 334 -0.22 7.54 -19.82
CA LEU A 334 0.80 8.56 -19.56
C LEU A 334 0.65 9.22 -18.18
N THR A 335 -0.57 9.54 -17.76
CA THR A 335 -0.84 10.13 -16.44
C THR A 335 -0.65 9.12 -15.31
N SER A 336 -1.01 7.85 -15.53
CA SER A 336 -0.78 6.77 -14.56
C SER A 336 0.72 6.46 -14.40
N TYR A 337 1.46 6.40 -15.50
CA TYR A 337 2.92 6.23 -15.50
C TYR A 337 3.58 7.33 -14.67
N HIS A 338 3.22 8.59 -14.94
CA HIS A 338 3.77 9.74 -14.23
C HIS A 338 3.52 9.68 -12.73
N ASN A 339 2.28 9.41 -12.30
CA ASN A 339 1.94 9.39 -10.87
C ASN A 339 2.64 8.25 -10.10
N VAL A 340 2.75 7.07 -10.70
CA VAL A 340 3.45 5.94 -10.06
C VAL A 340 4.95 6.25 -9.94
N TYR A 341 5.54 6.79 -11.01
CA TYR A 341 6.93 7.24 -10.98
C TYR A 341 7.17 8.30 -9.90
N PHE A 342 6.28 9.29 -9.79
CA PHE A 342 6.36 10.36 -8.81
C PHE A 342 6.43 9.82 -7.37
N LEU A 343 5.57 8.89 -6.99
CA LEU A 343 5.58 8.33 -5.62
C LEU A 343 6.78 7.43 -5.34
N ILE A 344 7.27 6.69 -6.34
CA ILE A 344 8.50 5.90 -6.20
C ILE A 344 9.71 6.82 -5.97
N LYS A 345 9.82 7.90 -6.76
CA LYS A 345 10.87 8.91 -6.60
C LYS A 345 10.76 9.70 -5.31
N LEU A 346 9.54 10.00 -4.85
CA LEU A 346 9.34 10.62 -3.54
C LEU A 346 9.92 9.74 -2.42
N MET A 347 9.72 8.42 -2.46
CA MET A 347 10.30 7.52 -1.47
C MET A 347 11.82 7.40 -1.59
N GLU A 348 12.38 7.54 -2.79
CA GLU A 348 13.84 7.67 -2.97
C GLU A 348 14.39 8.94 -2.31
N GLN A 349 13.71 10.07 -2.48
CA GLN A 349 14.07 11.34 -1.83
C GLN A 349 13.93 11.25 -0.30
N VAL A 350 12.87 10.62 0.21
CA VAL A 350 12.70 10.37 1.66
C VAL A 350 13.84 9.51 2.20
N ARG A 351 14.24 8.44 1.50
CA ARG A 351 15.41 7.64 1.90
C ARG A 351 16.68 8.47 1.93
N GLN A 352 16.88 9.35 0.94
CA GLN A 352 18.04 10.24 0.91
C GLN A 352 18.04 11.23 2.07
N ALA A 353 16.90 11.85 2.37
CA ALA A 353 16.78 12.77 3.50
C ALA A 353 17.02 12.07 4.85
N ILE A 354 16.65 10.79 5.00
CA ILE A 354 17.00 9.97 6.17
C ILE A 354 18.50 9.69 6.23
N ARG A 355 19.15 9.35 5.10
CA ARG A 355 20.61 9.18 5.04
C ARG A 355 21.35 10.44 5.47
N GLU A 356 20.79 11.61 5.19
CA GLU A 356 21.38 12.91 5.48
C GLU A 356 20.92 13.53 6.81
N ASP A 357 20.08 12.83 7.60
CA ASP A 357 19.50 13.33 8.87
C ASP A 357 18.71 14.66 8.72
N ARG A 358 18.09 14.89 7.56
CA ARG A 358 17.35 16.12 7.22
C ARG A 358 15.89 15.89 6.80
N LEU A 359 15.26 14.80 7.26
CA LEU A 359 13.91 14.45 6.82
C LEU A 359 12.84 15.49 7.22
N ALA A 360 12.96 16.15 8.37
CA ALA A 360 12.03 17.21 8.74
C ALA A 360 12.22 18.45 7.84
N ASP A 361 13.46 18.79 7.50
CA ASP A 361 13.75 19.90 6.58
C ASP A 361 13.17 19.60 5.18
N PHE A 362 13.41 18.38 4.68
CA PHE A 362 12.83 17.90 3.43
C PHE A 362 11.29 17.96 3.44
N ARG A 363 10.65 17.59 4.56
CA ARG A 363 9.20 17.68 4.71
C ARG A 363 8.73 19.12 4.53
N GLU A 364 9.33 20.07 5.24
CA GLU A 364 8.93 21.48 5.15
C GLU A 364 9.13 22.05 3.74
N GLU A 365 10.29 21.78 3.13
CA GLU A 365 10.61 22.16 1.75
C GLU A 365 9.58 21.59 0.77
N PHE A 366 9.28 20.29 0.88
CA PHE A 366 8.29 19.63 0.03
C PHE A 366 6.89 20.21 0.25
N PHE A 367 6.48 20.44 1.49
CA PHE A 367 5.15 20.96 1.82
C PHE A 367 4.94 22.38 1.31
N GLU A 368 5.99 23.21 1.34
CA GLU A 368 5.97 24.55 0.79
C GLU A 368 5.89 24.53 -0.75
N CYS A 369 6.79 23.78 -1.42
CA CYS A 369 6.80 23.65 -2.87
C CYS A 369 5.51 23.04 -3.43
N TYR A 370 5.01 21.98 -2.81
CA TYR A 370 3.78 21.29 -3.21
C TYR A 370 2.52 22.14 -2.91
N GLY A 371 2.64 23.12 -2.02
CA GLY A 371 1.56 24.03 -1.64
C GLY A 371 0.63 23.49 -0.54
N PHE A 372 1.08 22.52 0.27
CA PHE A 372 0.33 22.01 1.42
C PHE A 372 0.17 23.06 2.53
N ASN A 373 1.12 23.98 2.67
CA ASN A 373 1.07 25.06 3.67
C ASN A 373 0.14 26.22 3.27
N LYS A 374 -0.45 26.20 2.07
CA LYS A 374 -1.32 27.27 1.58
C LYS A 374 -2.74 27.15 2.19
N PRO A 375 -3.43 28.28 2.43
CA PRO A 375 -4.84 28.26 2.79
C PRO A 375 -5.65 27.50 1.72
N ASN A 376 -6.50 26.57 2.14
CA ASN A 376 -7.29 25.71 1.24
C ASN A 376 -6.44 24.83 0.30
N ALA A 377 -5.29 24.34 0.77
CA ALA A 377 -4.47 23.38 0.04
C ALA A 377 -5.33 22.24 -0.53
N LYS A 378 -5.21 22.02 -1.84
CA LYS A 378 -5.99 21.00 -2.54
C LYS A 378 -5.36 19.63 -2.29
N ASN A 379 -5.95 18.89 -1.36
CA ASN A 379 -5.63 17.49 -1.14
C ASN A 379 -6.21 16.60 -2.25
N PHE A 380 -5.86 15.31 -2.23
CA PHE A 380 -6.34 14.29 -3.18
C PHE A 380 -7.61 13.59 -2.72
#